data_AF-A0A5B9MPI8-F1
#
_entry.id   AF-A0A5B9MPI8-F1
#
_cell.length_a   1.000
_cell.length_b   1.000
_cell.length_c   1.000
_cell.angle_alpha   90.00
_cell.angle_beta   90.00
_cell.angle_gamma   90.00
#
_symmetry.space_group_name_H-M   'P 1'
#
loop_
_entity.id
_entity.type
_entity.pdbx_description
1 polymer ?
#
loop_
_entity_poly.entity_id
_entity_poly.type
_entity_poly.pdbx_seq_one_letter_code
_entity_poly.pdbx_strand_id
1 'polypeptide(L)'
;MDTAPIASPVGGPLNPAGGPLNEDHYRELLAATSLIRPVRRASRVATFNGWTVGVIAALSLPFAFFGLDGVAITVGLSTVCGLEFWGRRKLLRFDPAGAIWLGWNQVGFLALIVAYCLWMLLGDVPDIRANPELSRLLGSDGQQLYQALNLTVYGSVIVLSVIFQGGNAIYYFTRRRYLIAYQQQTAPWVREFFKIIPVV
;
A
#
# COMPACT_ATOMS: atom_id res chain seq x y z
N MET A 1 28.52 31.18 50.03
CA MET A 1 27.78 29.90 50.11
C MET A 1 26.35 30.27 50.44
N ASP A 2 25.55 30.52 49.40
CA ASP A 2 24.13 30.87 49.49
C ASP A 2 23.29 29.61 49.30
N THR A 3 22.62 29.18 50.35
CA THR A 3 21.60 28.13 50.29
C THR A 3 20.27 28.77 49.94
N ALA A 4 19.90 28.72 48.66
CA ALA A 4 18.58 29.11 48.20
C ALA A 4 17.50 28.16 48.78
N PRO A 5 16.35 28.68 49.25
CA PRO A 5 15.26 27.86 49.76
C PRO A 5 14.55 27.14 48.60
N ILE A 6 14.34 25.83 48.76
CA ILE A 6 13.52 25.00 47.87
C ILE A 6 12.06 25.40 48.09
N ALA A 7 11.48 26.11 47.13
CA ALA A 7 10.05 26.38 47.11
C ALA A 7 9.31 25.07 46.81
N SER A 8 8.56 24.56 47.79
CA SER A 8 7.63 23.44 47.60
C SER A 8 6.54 23.83 46.60
N PRO A 9 6.19 22.97 45.62
CA PRO A 9 5.10 23.27 44.71
C PRO A 9 3.77 23.26 45.47
N VAL A 10 3.03 24.34 45.29
CA VAL A 10 1.69 24.62 45.81
C VAL A 10 0.77 23.43 45.57
N GLY A 11 0.26 22.87 46.68
CA GLY A 11 -0.80 21.87 46.68
C GLY A 11 -2.11 22.46 46.19
N GLY A 12 -2.45 22.20 44.93
CA GLY A 12 -3.84 22.22 44.48
C GLY A 12 -4.60 21.02 45.07
N PRO A 13 -5.93 21.12 45.25
CA PRO A 13 -6.73 20.07 45.87
C PRO A 13 -6.57 18.73 45.11
N LEU A 14 -6.05 17.74 45.82
CA LEU A 14 -5.90 16.36 45.35
C LEU A 14 -7.31 15.76 45.14
N ASN A 15 -7.69 15.55 43.89
CA ASN A 15 -8.95 14.89 43.56
C ASN A 15 -8.86 13.39 43.94
N PRO A 16 -9.72 12.82 44.81
CA PRO A 16 -9.47 11.52 45.45
C PRO A 16 -9.73 10.27 44.59
N ALA A 17 -10.02 10.40 43.29
CA ALA A 17 -10.25 9.28 42.34
C ALA A 17 -9.01 8.99 41.45
N GLY A 18 -7.82 9.30 41.97
CA GLY A 18 -6.60 9.64 41.24
C GLY A 18 -5.84 8.50 40.55
N GLY A 19 -6.19 8.22 39.30
CA GLY A 19 -5.21 7.77 38.31
C GLY A 19 -4.45 8.97 37.71
N PRO A 20 -3.28 8.78 37.08
CA PRO A 20 -2.50 9.86 36.47
C PRO A 20 -3.16 10.52 35.24
N LEU A 21 -4.37 10.10 34.84
CA LEU A 21 -5.11 10.60 33.68
C LEU A 21 -6.45 11.23 34.10
N ASN A 22 -6.68 12.48 33.71
CA ASN A 22 -7.96 13.18 33.87
C ASN A 22 -8.90 12.87 32.69
N GLU A 23 -10.20 13.14 32.84
CA GLU A 23 -11.25 12.97 31.81
C GLU A 23 -10.88 13.63 30.47
N ASP A 24 -10.27 14.82 30.51
CA ASP A 24 -9.84 15.53 29.30
C ASP A 24 -8.75 14.75 28.53
N HIS A 25 -7.83 14.08 29.25
CA HIS A 25 -6.82 13.23 28.62
C HIS A 25 -7.46 12.04 27.88
N TYR A 26 -8.53 11.46 28.44
CA TYR A 26 -9.26 10.38 27.78
C TYR A 26 -9.96 10.88 26.50
N ARG A 27 -10.56 12.07 26.54
CA ARG A 27 -11.20 12.68 25.37
C ARG A 27 -10.20 12.96 24.26
N GLU A 28 -9.02 13.48 24.59
CA GLU A 28 -7.93 13.69 23.63
C GLU A 28 -7.45 12.37 23.01
N LEU A 29 -7.29 11.31 23.81
CA LEU A 29 -6.90 9.98 23.33
C LEU A 29 -7.96 9.37 22.40
N LEU A 30 -9.25 9.49 22.74
CA LEU A 30 -10.35 9.00 21.92
C LEU A 30 -10.44 9.74 20.58
N ALA A 31 -10.32 11.07 20.60
CA ALA A 31 -10.28 11.89 19.40
C ALA A 31 -9.11 11.50 18.49
N ALA A 32 -7.90 11.37 19.04
CA ALA A 32 -6.72 10.92 18.33
C ALA A 32 -6.88 9.50 17.73
N THR A 33 -7.46 8.57 18.48
CA THR A 33 -7.72 7.19 18.03
C THR A 33 -8.61 7.17 16.79
N SER A 34 -9.63 8.03 16.75
CA SER A 34 -10.55 8.13 15.61
C SER A 34 -9.85 8.55 14.31
N LEU A 35 -8.83 9.42 14.41
CA LEU A 35 -8.04 9.91 13.28
C LEU A 35 -7.01 8.89 12.79
N ILE A 36 -6.43 8.11 13.70
CA ILE A 36 -5.42 7.09 13.39
C ILE A 36 -6.04 5.82 12.77
N ARG A 37 -7.27 5.45 13.17
CA ARG A 37 -7.88 4.17 12.76
C ARG A 37 -7.92 3.97 11.22
N PRO A 38 -8.31 4.95 10.39
CA PRO A 38 -8.26 4.82 8.94
C PRO A 38 -6.83 4.65 8.38
N VAL A 39 -5.84 5.33 8.98
CA VAL A 39 -4.43 5.24 8.58
C VAL A 39 -3.89 3.83 8.80
N ARG A 40 -4.25 3.21 9.92
CA ARG A 40 -3.83 1.84 10.24
C ARG A 40 -4.50 0.79 9.38
N ARG A 41 -5.78 0.99 9.03
CA ARG A 41 -6.43 0.16 8.02
C ARG A 41 -5.68 0.25 6.70
N ALA A 42 -5.31 1.45 6.27
CA ALA A 42 -4.51 1.64 5.07
C ALA A 42 -3.14 0.95 5.16
N SER A 43 -2.46 0.98 6.31
CA SER A 43 -1.20 0.25 6.49
C SER A 43 -1.37 -1.28 6.43
N ARG A 44 -2.52 -1.82 6.87
CA ARG A 44 -2.83 -3.25 6.76
C ARG A 44 -3.09 -3.65 5.30
N VAL A 45 -3.84 -2.83 4.55
CA VAL A 45 -4.04 -3.02 3.11
C VAL A 45 -2.70 -2.99 2.38
N ALA A 46 -1.82 -2.02 2.67
CA ALA A 46 -0.48 -1.95 2.08
C ALA A 46 0.37 -3.18 2.41
N THR A 47 0.22 -3.74 3.62
CA THR A 47 0.91 -4.99 4.01
C THR A 47 0.42 -6.15 3.17
N PHE A 48 -0.90 -6.31 3.04
CA PHE A 48 -1.50 -7.38 2.25
C PHE A 48 -1.06 -7.28 0.79
N ASN A 49 -1.22 -6.10 0.17
CA ASN A 49 -0.82 -5.86 -1.22
C ASN A 49 0.68 -6.10 -1.42
N GLY A 50 1.53 -5.58 -0.53
CA GLY A 50 2.98 -5.78 -0.59
C GLY A 50 3.37 -7.26 -0.55
N TRP A 51 2.74 -8.05 0.33
CA TRP A 51 2.97 -9.50 0.37
C TRP A 51 2.48 -10.23 -0.87
N THR A 52 1.28 -9.92 -1.37
CA THR A 52 0.75 -10.52 -2.60
C THR A 52 1.69 -10.24 -3.78
N VAL A 53 2.10 -8.98 -3.98
CA VAL A 53 3.03 -8.61 -5.05
C VAL A 53 4.40 -9.27 -4.83
N GLY A 54 4.90 -9.32 -3.59
CA GLY A 54 6.17 -9.96 -3.25
C GLY A 54 6.18 -11.47 -3.56
N VAL A 55 5.10 -12.19 -3.25
CA VAL A 55 4.96 -13.61 -3.59
C VAL A 55 4.95 -13.79 -5.11
N ILE A 56 4.19 -12.98 -5.85
CA ILE A 56 4.17 -13.07 -7.32
C ILE A 56 5.55 -12.75 -7.90
N ALA A 57 6.25 -11.74 -7.38
CA ALA A 57 7.61 -11.41 -7.81
C ALA A 57 8.58 -12.58 -7.57
N ALA A 58 8.50 -13.22 -6.41
CA ALA A 58 9.33 -14.38 -6.07
C ALA A 58 9.03 -15.59 -6.97
N LEU A 59 7.75 -15.86 -7.25
CA LEU A 59 7.35 -16.91 -8.19
C LEU A 59 7.71 -16.60 -9.64
N SER A 60 7.87 -15.31 -9.99
CA SER A 60 8.29 -14.88 -11.32
C SER A 60 9.81 -14.97 -11.52
N LEU A 61 10.60 -14.95 -10.44
CA LEU A 61 12.07 -14.94 -10.49
C LEU A 61 12.69 -16.07 -11.32
N PRO A 62 12.23 -17.34 -11.29
CA PRO A 62 12.78 -18.38 -12.15
C PRO A 62 12.66 -18.06 -13.65
N PHE A 63 11.62 -17.34 -14.05
CA PHE A 63 11.40 -16.96 -15.45
C PHE A 63 12.36 -15.87 -15.92
N ALA A 64 12.96 -15.10 -15.00
CA ALA A 64 13.96 -14.10 -15.33
C ALA A 64 15.24 -14.71 -15.95
N PHE A 65 15.51 -16.00 -15.74
CA PHE A 65 16.64 -16.69 -16.37
C PHE A 65 16.39 -17.08 -17.83
N PHE A 66 15.15 -17.02 -18.30
CA PHE A 66 14.76 -17.51 -19.64
C PHE A 66 14.49 -16.40 -20.65
N GLY A 67 14.52 -15.13 -20.25
CA GLY A 67 14.30 -14.02 -21.17
C GLY A 67 14.17 -12.66 -20.50
N LEU A 68 14.24 -11.61 -21.32
CA LEU A 68 14.12 -10.22 -20.87
C LEU A 68 12.75 -9.92 -20.25
N ASP A 69 11.69 -10.57 -20.73
CA ASP A 69 10.33 -10.38 -20.21
C ASP A 69 10.24 -10.81 -18.73
N GLY A 70 10.82 -11.96 -18.40
CA GLY A 70 10.90 -12.45 -17.03
C GLY A 70 11.67 -11.49 -16.12
N VAL A 71 12.81 -10.97 -16.60
CA VAL A 71 13.60 -9.98 -15.85
C VAL A 71 12.78 -8.71 -15.60
N ALA A 72 12.13 -8.18 -16.64
CA ALA A 72 11.34 -6.96 -16.56
C ALA A 72 10.19 -7.09 -15.56
N ILE A 73 9.45 -8.21 -15.59
CA ILE A 73 8.35 -8.48 -14.65
C ILE A 73 8.89 -8.60 -13.23
N THR A 74 9.92 -9.43 -13.00
CA THR A 74 10.47 -9.64 -11.66
C THR A 74 10.99 -8.35 -11.05
N VAL A 75 11.75 -7.54 -11.80
CA VAL A 75 12.26 -6.25 -11.34
C VAL A 75 11.11 -5.26 -11.08
N GLY A 76 10.15 -5.18 -11.98
CA GLY A 76 9.00 -4.29 -11.85
C GLY A 76 8.17 -4.59 -10.60
N LEU A 77 7.78 -5.86 -10.41
CA LEU A 77 7.02 -6.29 -9.23
C LEU A 77 7.82 -6.17 -7.93
N SER A 78 9.12 -6.47 -7.95
CA SER A 78 9.98 -6.31 -6.77
C SER A 78 10.09 -4.85 -6.35
N THR A 79 10.17 -3.94 -7.32
CA THR A 79 10.20 -2.48 -7.07
C THR A 79 8.89 -2.01 -6.44
N VAL A 80 7.75 -2.38 -7.03
CA VAL A 80 6.41 -2.05 -6.48
C VAL A 80 6.24 -2.59 -5.05
N CYS A 81 6.69 -3.82 -4.79
CA CYS A 81 6.67 -4.46 -3.49
C CYS A 81 7.51 -3.67 -2.45
N GLY A 82 8.75 -3.31 -2.82
CA GLY A 82 9.63 -2.51 -1.97
C GLY A 82 9.03 -1.15 -1.62
N LEU A 83 8.43 -0.47 -2.61
CA LEU A 83 7.76 0.81 -2.43
C LEU A 83 6.50 0.72 -1.55
N GLU A 84 5.70 -0.36 -1.66
CA GLU A 84 4.57 -0.62 -0.74
C GLU A 84 5.04 -0.70 0.72
N PHE A 85 6.07 -1.50 0.99
CA PHE A 85 6.59 -1.64 2.36
C PHE A 85 7.20 -0.35 2.88
N TRP A 86 7.86 0.43 2.03
CA TRP A 86 8.40 1.73 2.41
C TRP A 86 7.29 2.75 2.72
N GLY A 87 6.27 2.83 1.88
CA GLY A 87 5.10 3.68 2.09
C GLY A 87 4.35 3.30 3.38
N ARG A 88 4.19 2.00 3.65
CA ARG A 88 3.65 1.49 4.92
C ARG A 88 4.45 1.97 6.12
N ARG A 89 5.79 1.85 6.09
CA ARG A 89 6.66 2.31 7.19
C ARG A 89 6.46 3.80 7.46
N LYS A 90 6.26 4.61 6.43
CA LYS A 90 5.93 6.04 6.56
C LYS A 90 4.54 6.27 7.18
N LEU A 91 3.51 5.53 6.75
CA LEU A 91 2.18 5.61 7.37
C LEU A 91 2.21 5.29 8.86
N LEU A 92 2.98 4.27 9.26
CA LEU A 92 3.12 3.86 10.67
C LEU A 92 3.88 4.89 11.52
N ARG A 93 4.69 5.73 10.89
CA ARG A 93 5.35 6.89 11.51
C ARG A 93 4.49 8.16 11.47
N PHE A 94 3.23 8.04 11.05
CA PHE A 94 2.30 9.14 10.86
C PHE A 94 2.82 10.25 9.92
N ASP A 95 3.61 9.87 8.91
CA ASP A 95 4.13 10.77 7.87
C ASP A 95 3.12 10.89 6.70
N PRO A 96 2.54 12.06 6.43
CA PRO A 96 1.59 12.29 5.33
C PRO A 96 2.17 11.93 3.96
N ALA A 97 3.49 12.01 3.77
CA ALA A 97 4.13 11.61 2.54
C ALA A 97 3.94 10.11 2.27
N GLY A 98 3.79 9.27 3.30
CA GLY A 98 3.53 7.84 3.14
C GLY A 98 2.26 7.55 2.35
N ALA A 99 1.18 8.31 2.58
CA ALA A 99 -0.06 8.18 1.84
C ALA A 99 0.08 8.59 0.36
N ILE A 100 0.86 9.64 0.09
CA ILE A 100 1.16 10.09 -1.28
C ILE A 100 1.99 9.05 -2.03
N TRP A 101 3.04 8.54 -1.39
CA TRP A 101 3.91 7.52 -1.97
C TRP A 101 3.15 6.23 -2.29
N LEU A 102 2.27 5.77 -1.40
CA LEU A 102 1.43 4.61 -1.66
C LEU A 102 0.45 4.86 -2.81
N GLY A 103 -0.16 6.04 -2.87
CA GLY A 103 -1.03 6.42 -4.00
C GLY A 103 -0.29 6.37 -5.34
N TRP A 104 0.89 6.97 -5.42
CA TRP A 104 1.73 6.93 -6.63
C TRP A 104 2.25 5.54 -6.95
N ASN A 105 2.55 4.72 -5.94
CA ASN A 105 2.96 3.33 -6.16
C ASN A 105 1.84 2.51 -6.83
N GLN A 106 0.58 2.72 -6.42
CA GLN A 106 -0.57 2.06 -7.06
C GLN A 106 -0.77 2.53 -8.51
N VAL A 107 -0.56 3.83 -8.80
CA VAL A 107 -0.56 4.36 -10.17
C VAL A 107 0.57 3.77 -11.00
N GLY A 108 1.78 3.71 -10.45
CA GLY A 108 2.93 3.08 -11.10
C GLY A 108 2.71 1.59 -11.37
N PHE A 109 2.10 0.88 -10.42
CA PHE A 109 1.76 -0.53 -10.60
C PHE A 109 0.68 -0.74 -11.67
N LEU A 110 -0.35 0.11 -11.70
CA LEU A 110 -1.33 0.13 -12.78
C LEU A 110 -0.65 0.36 -14.14
N ALA A 111 0.23 1.36 -14.23
CA ALA A 111 0.96 1.66 -15.45
C ALA A 111 1.82 0.47 -15.91
N LEU A 112 2.49 -0.22 -14.98
CA LEU A 112 3.27 -1.43 -15.27
C LEU A 112 2.38 -2.54 -15.84
N ILE A 113 1.22 -2.82 -15.21
CA ILE A 113 0.29 -3.84 -15.69
C ILE A 113 -0.22 -3.48 -17.09
N VAL A 114 -0.68 -2.24 -17.29
CA VAL A 114 -1.22 -1.79 -18.58
C VAL A 114 -0.15 -1.86 -19.67
N ALA A 115 1.07 -1.38 -19.39
CA ALA A 115 2.18 -1.45 -20.34
C ALA A 115 2.49 -2.91 -20.72
N TYR A 116 2.54 -3.82 -19.75
CA TYR A 116 2.73 -5.25 -20.02
C TYR A 116 1.59 -5.86 -20.83
N CYS A 117 0.33 -5.57 -20.49
CA CYS A 117 -0.82 -6.08 -21.23
C CYS A 117 -0.83 -5.55 -22.67
N LEU A 118 -0.53 -4.28 -22.89
CA LEU A 118 -0.42 -3.70 -24.23
C LEU A 118 0.75 -4.32 -25.01
N TRP A 119 1.90 -4.53 -24.37
CA TRP A 119 3.03 -5.23 -24.97
C TRP A 119 2.62 -6.63 -25.45
N MET A 120 1.90 -7.39 -24.61
CA MET A 120 1.43 -8.73 -24.97
C MET A 120 0.31 -8.75 -26.03
N LEU A 121 -0.46 -7.67 -26.17
CA LEU A 121 -1.49 -7.54 -27.19
C LEU A 121 -0.95 -7.06 -28.53
N LEU A 122 0.09 -6.23 -28.52
CA LEU A 122 0.73 -5.66 -29.71
C LEU A 122 1.89 -6.51 -30.22
N GLY A 123 2.40 -7.42 -29.39
CA GLY A 123 3.45 -8.35 -29.76
C GLY A 123 3.01 -9.36 -30.83
N ASP A 124 3.99 -10.03 -31.41
CA ASP A 124 3.73 -11.01 -32.47
C ASP A 124 2.89 -12.18 -31.95
N VAL A 125 1.83 -12.47 -32.70
CA VAL A 125 1.01 -13.65 -32.43
C VAL A 125 1.79 -14.88 -32.89
N PRO A 126 2.02 -15.88 -32.02
CA PRO A 126 2.70 -17.11 -32.42
C PRO A 126 2.01 -17.72 -33.64
N ASP A 127 2.79 -18.17 -34.62
CA ASP A 127 2.22 -18.94 -35.73
C ASP A 127 1.77 -20.30 -35.19
N ILE A 128 0.47 -20.44 -34.97
CA ILE A 128 -0.14 -21.67 -34.46
C ILE A 128 0.07 -22.82 -35.43
N ARG A 129 0.22 -22.55 -36.74
CA ARG A 129 0.47 -23.59 -37.74
C ARG A 129 1.89 -24.15 -37.63
N ALA A 130 2.84 -23.36 -37.11
CA ALA A 130 4.18 -23.80 -36.82
C ALA A 130 4.26 -24.72 -35.58
N ASN A 131 3.17 -24.83 -34.80
CA ASN A 131 3.10 -25.61 -33.56
C ASN A 131 2.00 -26.69 -33.66
N PRO A 132 2.33 -27.93 -34.09
CA PRO A 132 1.35 -28.98 -34.35
C PRO A 132 0.46 -29.33 -33.15
N GLU A 133 0.98 -29.22 -31.93
CA GLU A 133 0.23 -29.47 -30.69
C GLU A 133 -0.84 -28.41 -30.44
N LEU A 134 -0.49 -27.12 -30.56
CA LEU A 134 -1.43 -26.00 -30.44
C LEU A 134 -2.48 -26.04 -31.55
N SER A 135 -2.09 -26.36 -32.78
CA SER A 135 -3.01 -26.50 -33.91
C SER A 135 -4.03 -27.62 -33.70
N ARG A 136 -3.64 -28.74 -33.05
CA ARG A 136 -4.57 -29.83 -32.71
C ARG A 136 -5.57 -29.42 -31.63
N LEU A 137 -5.13 -28.65 -30.63
CA LEU A 137 -5.99 -28.20 -29.53
C LEU A 137 -6.99 -27.11 -29.96
N LEU A 138 -6.55 -26.18 -30.79
CA LEU A 138 -7.32 -24.99 -31.16
C LEU A 138 -8.10 -25.13 -32.48
N GLY A 139 -7.81 -26.16 -33.28
CA GLY A 139 -8.52 -26.46 -34.53
C GLY A 139 -8.21 -25.48 -35.67
N SER A 140 -9.04 -25.50 -36.73
CA SER A 140 -8.86 -24.68 -37.94
C SER A 140 -8.94 -23.18 -37.67
N ASP A 141 -9.72 -22.79 -36.67
CA ASP A 141 -9.94 -21.38 -36.29
C ASP A 141 -9.01 -20.94 -35.15
N GLY A 142 -7.97 -21.74 -34.86
CA GLY A 142 -7.16 -21.56 -33.67
C GLY A 142 -6.48 -20.21 -33.57
N GLN A 143 -6.13 -19.59 -34.71
CA GLN A 143 -5.57 -18.24 -34.74
C GLN A 143 -6.55 -17.18 -34.24
N GLN A 144 -7.79 -17.23 -34.72
CA GLN A 144 -8.84 -16.29 -34.32
C GLN A 144 -9.22 -16.51 -32.85
N LEU A 145 -9.33 -17.77 -32.44
CA LEU A 145 -9.62 -18.13 -31.06
C LEU A 145 -8.51 -17.64 -30.12
N TYR A 146 -7.24 -17.87 -30.47
CA TYR A 146 -6.10 -17.37 -29.68
C TYR A 146 -6.13 -15.85 -29.55
N GLN A 147 -6.33 -15.12 -30.65
CA GLN A 147 -6.42 -13.66 -30.62
C GLN A 147 -7.59 -13.16 -29.76
N ALA A 148 -8.77 -13.78 -29.88
CA ALA A 148 -9.93 -13.45 -29.08
C ALA A 148 -9.69 -13.72 -27.59
N LEU A 149 -9.08 -14.85 -27.25
CA LEU A 149 -8.70 -15.19 -25.87
C LEU A 149 -7.66 -14.21 -25.33
N ASN A 150 -6.62 -13.89 -26.12
CA ASN A 150 -5.57 -12.95 -25.74
C ASN A 150 -6.16 -11.57 -25.43
N LEU A 151 -7.01 -11.06 -26.32
CA LEU A 151 -7.74 -9.80 -26.15
C LEU A 151 -8.64 -9.82 -24.92
N THR A 152 -9.38 -10.90 -24.71
CA THR A 152 -10.31 -11.03 -23.57
C THR A 152 -9.54 -11.07 -22.25
N VAL A 153 -8.48 -11.87 -22.16
CA VAL A 153 -7.67 -11.99 -20.94
C VAL A 153 -6.97 -10.67 -20.63
N TYR A 154 -6.18 -10.11 -21.54
CA TYR A 154 -5.44 -8.89 -21.25
C TYR A 154 -6.35 -7.66 -21.14
N GLY A 155 -7.41 -7.58 -21.95
CA GLY A 155 -8.41 -6.52 -21.84
C GLY A 155 -9.12 -6.54 -20.48
N SER A 156 -9.53 -7.72 -20.00
CA SER A 156 -10.14 -7.85 -18.68
C SER A 156 -9.16 -7.51 -17.55
N VAL A 157 -7.89 -7.92 -17.64
CA VAL A 157 -6.85 -7.56 -16.67
C VAL A 157 -6.66 -6.05 -16.60
N ILE A 158 -6.63 -5.34 -17.74
CA ILE A 158 -6.55 -3.87 -17.76
C ILE A 158 -7.76 -3.26 -17.04
N VAL A 159 -8.99 -3.64 -17.41
CA VAL A 159 -10.21 -3.08 -16.82
C VAL A 159 -10.26 -3.31 -15.31
N LEU A 160 -10.02 -4.54 -14.88
CA LEU A 160 -9.99 -4.88 -13.45
C LEU A 160 -8.89 -4.09 -12.74
N SER A 161 -7.70 -3.95 -13.35
CA SER A 161 -6.60 -3.21 -12.74
C SER A 161 -6.92 -1.72 -12.59
N VAL A 162 -7.55 -1.10 -13.57
CA VAL A 162 -8.00 0.30 -13.47
C VAL A 162 -8.94 0.48 -12.28
N ILE A 163 -9.88 -0.44 -12.09
CA ILE A 163 -10.84 -0.40 -10.98
C ILE A 163 -10.13 -0.58 -9.63
N PHE A 164 -9.35 -1.65 -9.47
CA PHE A 164 -8.74 -2.00 -8.18
C PHE A 164 -7.56 -1.10 -7.82
N GLN A 165 -6.61 -0.87 -8.74
CA GLN A 165 -5.39 -0.12 -8.50
C GLN A 165 -5.69 1.37 -8.52
N GLY A 166 -6.57 1.83 -9.42
CA GLY A 166 -7.10 3.19 -9.41
C GLY A 166 -7.89 3.48 -8.13
N GLY A 167 -8.76 2.56 -7.71
CA GLY A 167 -9.47 2.64 -6.45
C GLY A 167 -8.55 2.69 -5.23
N ASN A 168 -7.52 1.83 -5.19
CA ASN A 168 -6.51 1.83 -4.13
C ASN A 168 -5.67 3.13 -4.13
N ALA A 169 -5.32 3.66 -5.29
CA ALA A 169 -4.59 4.93 -5.39
C ALA A 169 -5.40 6.08 -4.79
N ILE A 170 -6.67 6.23 -5.21
CA ILE A 170 -7.60 7.23 -4.65
C ILE A 170 -7.76 7.00 -3.14
N TYR A 171 -7.97 5.75 -2.73
CA TYR A 171 -8.06 5.39 -1.32
C TYR A 171 -6.85 5.90 -0.54
N TYR A 172 -5.61 5.66 -0.97
CA TYR A 172 -4.42 6.15 -0.27
C TYR A 172 -4.31 7.66 -0.27
N PHE A 173 -4.55 8.33 -1.40
CA PHE A 173 -4.52 9.80 -1.45
C PHE A 173 -5.53 10.43 -0.48
N THR A 174 -6.72 9.84 -0.32
CA THR A 174 -7.70 10.33 0.66
C THR A 174 -7.25 10.14 2.11
N ARG A 175 -6.31 9.23 2.42
CA ARG A 175 -5.82 9.01 3.79
C ARG A 175 -4.86 10.09 4.27
N ARG A 176 -4.25 10.84 3.35
CA ARG A 176 -3.40 11.99 3.67
C ARG A 176 -4.10 13.00 4.59
N ARG A 177 -5.39 13.27 4.36
CA ARG A 177 -6.15 14.24 5.17
C ARG A 177 -6.25 13.85 6.64
N TYR A 178 -6.36 12.55 6.94
CA TYR A 178 -6.44 12.05 8.32
C TYR A 178 -5.09 12.18 9.04
N LEU A 179 -3.98 11.98 8.33
CA LEU A 179 -2.64 12.18 8.88
C LEU A 179 -2.38 13.66 9.17
N ILE A 180 -2.77 14.56 8.28
CA ILE A 180 -2.64 16.01 8.51
C ILE A 180 -3.51 16.44 9.69
N ALA A 181 -4.78 16.03 9.72
CA ALA A 181 -5.68 16.31 10.84
C ALA A 181 -5.12 15.77 12.16
N TYR A 182 -4.57 14.55 12.17
CA TYR A 182 -3.92 13.99 13.34
C TYR A 182 -2.74 14.85 13.81
N GLN A 183 -1.87 15.27 12.90
CA GLN A 183 -0.72 16.11 13.26
C GLN A 183 -1.11 17.49 13.80
N GLN A 184 -2.20 18.07 13.30
CA GLN A 184 -2.66 19.41 13.67
C GLN A 184 -3.55 19.44 14.91
N GLN A 185 -4.42 18.44 15.09
CA GLN A 185 -5.46 18.44 16.12
C GLN A 185 -5.08 17.63 17.36
N THR A 186 -4.03 16.82 17.30
CA THR A 186 -3.63 15.95 18.42
C THR A 186 -2.50 16.58 19.24
N ALA A 187 -2.71 16.65 20.56
CA ALA A 187 -1.73 17.18 21.50
C ALA A 187 -0.37 16.45 21.39
N PRO A 188 0.77 17.12 21.63
CA PRO A 188 2.10 16.52 21.51
C PRO A 188 2.28 15.25 22.35
N TRP A 189 1.79 15.25 23.59
CA TRP A 189 1.90 14.10 24.49
C TRP A 189 1.17 12.86 23.97
N VAL A 190 -0.01 13.04 23.35
CA VAL A 190 -0.75 11.94 22.71
C VAL A 190 0.00 11.40 21.49
N ARG A 191 0.67 12.27 20.72
CA ARG A 191 1.50 11.83 19.59
C ARG A 191 2.69 11.00 20.06
N GLU A 192 3.35 11.39 21.14
CA GLU A 192 4.42 10.58 21.75
C GLU A 192 3.89 9.24 22.28
N PHE A 193 2.72 9.24 22.94
CA PHE A 193 2.06 8.02 23.39
C PHE A 193 1.86 7.00 22.25
N PHE A 194 1.35 7.43 21.09
CA PHE A 194 1.15 6.55 19.93
C PHE A 194 2.43 6.16 19.18
N LYS A 195 3.57 6.84 19.41
CA LYS A 195 4.87 6.38 18.91
C LYS A 195 5.41 5.22 19.74
N ILE A 196 5.15 5.24 21.05
CA ILE A 196 5.66 4.25 22.01
C ILE A 196 4.79 2.99 21.98
N ILE A 197 3.46 3.15 21.96
CA ILE A 197 2.55 2.01 22.02
C ILE A 197 2.18 1.59 20.60
N PRO A 198 2.59 0.39 20.14
CA PRO A 198 1.97 -0.22 18.98
C PRO A 198 0.55 -0.61 19.41
N VAL A 199 -0.38 0.34 19.37
CA VAL A 199 -1.79 0.01 19.64
C VAL A 199 -2.16 -1.07 18.62
N VAL A 200 -2.61 -2.23 19.09
CA VAL A 200 -2.85 -3.43 18.26
C VAL A 200 -4.08 -3.24 17.38
#